data_AF-A0A836BN32-F1
#
_entry.id   AF-A0A836BN32-F1
#
_cell.length_a   1.000
_cell.length_b   1.000
_cell.length_c   1.000
_cell.angle_alpha   90.00
_cell.angle_beta   90.00
_cell.angle_gamma   90.00
#
_symmetry.space_group_name_H-M   'P 1'
#
loop_
_entity.id
_entity.type
_entity.pdbx_description
1 polymer ?
#
loop_
_entity_poly.entity_id
_entity_poly.type
_entity_poly.pdbx_seq_one_letter_code
_entity_poly.pdbx_strand_id
1 'polypeptide(L)'
;MATEAKSCDVDQVFRIFTALPQDIATILIDVRPQKEFKLNHIAGAFNVRLSTNGQVLADYSGSSYNIKWSQDCWWGRSVVVYGDPGLRRDHPVLRFLAGQARCRGLSYLKEGYAEFEKKYPFLCTASVKAACLKRYPSQVLPGHLYLGDWDNAADGERLAELGVKRVLTIHNHPENLRLAPGLRHLRFSVPDIEDVDISQYFSEAFDFIDEARDKGQAVLVHCGAGVSRSATLVMMYLMRRNSWSAARARAHVLERRSCVRLNDGFWITLCALEPALGITDRSDPDDTQAYRGANAPEPQRIAVALSEDAAGGRVAVEQLGPEAAREARQAAAGQKRGRGEAEGGEAAKRARTDGSGAWVVELEVRKPEGLVGLLRLGPMRPSQRVVLGRAPGCDVVLEHASISRQHAALSVDRSGAAFVTDLGSGHGTKLGDTWLKANAPRQLQAGAGAGALGFGASTRRYTLLGVRPAEAGEGAGAGGAGAGAAPA
;
A
#
# COMPACT_ATOMS: atom_id res chain seq x y z
N MET A 1 -26.09 24.33 -10.71
CA MET A 1 -25.61 23.88 -12.04
C MET A 1 -26.28 22.56 -12.34
N ALA A 2 -26.97 22.39 -13.46
CA ALA A 2 -27.63 21.12 -13.78
C ALA A 2 -26.60 19.98 -13.92
N THR A 3 -26.92 18.79 -13.43
CA THR A 3 -26.07 17.60 -13.65
C THR A 3 -26.28 17.12 -15.09
N GLU A 4 -25.22 17.07 -15.90
CA GLU A 4 -25.31 16.57 -17.27
C GLU A 4 -25.45 15.04 -17.29
N ALA A 5 -26.46 14.51 -18.00
CA ALA A 5 -26.67 13.08 -18.18
C ALA A 5 -25.80 12.53 -19.33
N LYS A 6 -24.97 11.52 -19.04
CA LYS A 6 -24.08 10.88 -20.02
C LYS A 6 -24.63 9.52 -20.48
N SER A 7 -24.45 9.15 -21.74
CA SER A 7 -24.78 7.79 -22.16
C SER A 7 -23.78 6.79 -21.58
N CYS A 8 -24.26 5.61 -21.21
CA CYS A 8 -23.43 4.47 -20.85
C CYS A 8 -23.82 3.21 -21.63
N ASP A 9 -22.88 2.27 -21.74
CA ASP A 9 -23.07 0.96 -22.35
C ASP A 9 -23.45 -0.13 -21.34
N VAL A 10 -23.82 -1.32 -21.84
CA VAL A 10 -24.17 -2.47 -20.99
C VAL A 10 -23.03 -2.96 -20.09
N ASP A 11 -21.76 -2.82 -20.52
CA ASP A 11 -20.59 -3.23 -19.72
C ASP A 11 -20.38 -2.29 -18.53
N GLN A 12 -20.66 -0.99 -18.70
CA GLN A 12 -20.63 0.00 -17.63
C GLN A 12 -21.71 -0.27 -16.58
N VAL A 13 -22.90 -0.73 -16.97
CA VAL A 13 -23.94 -1.19 -16.02
C VAL A 13 -23.47 -2.44 -15.29
N PHE A 14 -22.90 -3.42 -16.01
CA PHE A 14 -22.37 -4.64 -15.40
C PHE A 14 -21.29 -4.34 -14.34
N ARG A 15 -20.43 -3.33 -14.56
CA ARG A 15 -19.39 -2.94 -13.60
C ARG A 15 -19.93 -2.60 -12.21
N ILE A 16 -21.18 -2.13 -12.10
CA ILE A 16 -21.84 -1.88 -10.81
C ILE A 16 -21.85 -3.16 -9.96
N PHE A 17 -22.18 -4.31 -10.57
CA PHE A 17 -22.25 -5.62 -9.91
C PHE A 17 -20.87 -6.18 -9.54
N THR A 18 -19.84 -5.75 -10.24
CA THR A 18 -18.45 -6.11 -9.97
C THR A 18 -17.77 -5.18 -8.94
N ALA A 19 -18.44 -4.08 -8.59
CA ALA A 19 -18.00 -3.07 -7.62
C ALA A 19 -18.84 -3.07 -6.33
N LEU A 20 -19.84 -3.95 -6.19
CA LEU A 20 -20.80 -3.97 -5.06
C LEU A 20 -20.21 -3.92 -3.62
N PRO A 21 -19.01 -4.43 -3.32
CA PRO A 21 -18.40 -4.25 -1.99
C PRO A 21 -17.82 -2.85 -1.76
N GLN A 22 -17.62 -2.07 -2.82
CA GLN A 22 -16.85 -0.82 -2.84
C GLN A 22 -17.69 0.40 -3.28
N ASP A 23 -18.78 0.17 -4.01
CA ASP A 23 -19.72 1.21 -4.47
C ASP A 23 -21.18 0.76 -4.30
N ILE A 24 -21.66 0.76 -3.05
CA ILE A 24 -23.09 0.61 -2.71
C ILE A 24 -23.89 1.87 -3.16
N ALA A 25 -23.22 2.90 -3.67
CA ALA A 25 -23.82 4.20 -3.91
C ALA A 25 -24.48 4.31 -5.29
N THR A 26 -24.19 3.45 -6.26
CA THR A 26 -24.86 3.54 -7.58
C THR A 26 -26.29 2.99 -7.55
N ILE A 27 -27.25 3.80 -8.02
CA ILE A 27 -28.67 3.43 -8.13
C ILE A 27 -29.01 3.11 -9.58
N LEU A 28 -29.72 2.00 -9.79
CA LEU A 28 -30.33 1.66 -11.06
C LEU A 28 -31.80 2.07 -11.06
N ILE A 29 -32.21 2.83 -12.06
CA ILE A 29 -33.59 3.27 -12.26
C ILE A 29 -34.14 2.68 -13.55
N ASP A 30 -35.18 1.88 -13.45
CA ASP A 30 -35.97 1.39 -14.57
C ASP A 30 -37.15 2.34 -14.83
N VAL A 31 -37.23 2.92 -16.03
CA VAL A 31 -38.36 3.79 -16.44
C VAL A 31 -39.43 3.07 -17.28
N ARG A 32 -39.29 1.76 -17.50
CA ARG A 32 -40.26 0.95 -18.27
C ARG A 32 -41.61 0.81 -17.57
N PRO A 33 -42.64 0.33 -18.29
CA PRO A 33 -43.91 -0.08 -17.71
C PRO A 33 -43.76 -0.97 -16.44
N GLN A 34 -44.51 -0.68 -15.37
CA GLN A 34 -44.42 -1.45 -14.11
C GLN A 34 -44.72 -2.95 -14.33
N LYS A 35 -45.59 -3.25 -15.30
CA LYS A 35 -45.88 -4.62 -15.71
C LYS A 35 -44.63 -5.33 -16.24
N GLU A 36 -43.81 -4.65 -17.03
CA GLU A 36 -42.55 -5.20 -17.56
C GLU A 36 -41.49 -5.33 -16.48
N PHE A 37 -41.34 -4.32 -15.61
CA PHE A 37 -40.43 -4.39 -14.46
C PHE A 37 -40.73 -5.59 -13.56
N LYS A 38 -42.01 -5.84 -13.26
CA LYS A 38 -42.45 -6.97 -12.43
C LYS A 38 -42.21 -8.33 -13.10
N LEU A 39 -42.15 -8.37 -14.42
CA LEU A 39 -41.82 -9.60 -15.16
C LEU A 39 -40.32 -9.85 -15.11
N ASN A 40 -39.50 -8.85 -15.44
CA ASN A 40 -38.05 -8.96 -15.39
C ASN A 40 -37.38 -7.59 -15.37
N HIS A 41 -36.40 -7.39 -14.49
CA HIS A 41 -35.62 -6.16 -14.37
C HIS A 41 -34.19 -6.46 -13.94
N ILE A 42 -33.30 -5.47 -14.08
CA ILE A 42 -31.91 -5.58 -13.60
C ILE A 42 -31.92 -5.62 -12.06
N ALA A 43 -31.29 -6.62 -11.45
CA ALA A 43 -31.30 -6.83 -10.00
C ALA A 43 -30.89 -5.57 -9.23
N GLY A 44 -31.70 -5.21 -8.21
CA GLY A 44 -31.47 -4.01 -7.40
C GLY A 44 -31.94 -2.69 -8.03
N ALA A 45 -32.58 -2.72 -9.20
CA ALA A 45 -33.17 -1.53 -9.79
C ALA A 45 -34.48 -1.11 -9.11
N PHE A 46 -34.75 0.19 -9.15
CA PHE A 46 -36.02 0.80 -8.76
C PHE A 46 -36.84 1.14 -10.00
N ASN A 47 -38.12 0.77 -10.05
CA ASN A 47 -39.02 1.26 -11.10
C ASN A 47 -39.51 2.67 -10.74
N VAL A 48 -39.00 3.70 -11.41
CA VAL A 48 -39.29 5.09 -11.04
C VAL A 48 -40.00 5.81 -12.17
N ARG A 49 -41.03 6.58 -11.82
CA ARG A 49 -41.74 7.45 -12.78
C ARG A 49 -41.94 8.84 -12.20
N LEU A 50 -42.17 9.80 -13.10
CA LEU A 50 -42.61 11.12 -12.73
C LEU A 50 -44.11 11.10 -12.43
N SER A 51 -44.53 11.83 -11.40
CA SER A 51 -45.94 12.04 -11.08
C SER A 51 -46.68 12.75 -12.23
N THR A 52 -48.00 12.65 -12.26
CA THR A 52 -48.85 13.25 -13.31
C THR A 52 -48.66 14.76 -13.44
N ASN A 53 -48.37 15.46 -12.34
CA ASN A 53 -48.09 16.90 -12.32
C ASN A 53 -46.61 17.24 -12.59
N GLY A 54 -45.75 16.25 -12.80
CA GLY A 54 -44.33 16.44 -13.12
C GLY A 54 -43.44 16.84 -11.94
N GLN A 55 -43.98 16.90 -10.71
CA GLN A 55 -43.30 17.54 -9.58
C GLN A 55 -42.49 16.58 -8.71
N VAL A 56 -42.80 15.28 -8.69
CA VAL A 56 -42.12 14.31 -7.83
C VAL A 56 -41.84 13.01 -8.57
N LEU A 57 -40.78 12.31 -8.14
CA LEU A 57 -40.49 10.94 -8.55
C LEU A 57 -41.18 9.96 -7.59
N ALA A 58 -41.89 8.98 -8.15
CA ALA A 58 -42.53 7.92 -7.40
C ALA A 58 -41.91 6.57 -7.77
N ASP A 59 -41.58 5.79 -6.74
CA ASP A 59 -41.07 4.43 -6.85
C ASP A 59 -42.24 3.43 -6.90
N TYR A 60 -42.32 2.64 -7.97
CA TYR A 60 -43.33 1.62 -8.28
C TYR A 60 -42.79 0.19 -8.14
N SER A 61 -41.62 0.01 -7.52
CA SER A 61 -40.96 -1.31 -7.40
C SER A 61 -41.78 -2.30 -6.56
N GLY A 62 -42.53 -1.78 -5.58
CA GLY A 62 -43.37 -2.57 -4.68
C GLY A 62 -44.82 -2.74 -5.14
N SER A 63 -45.64 -3.28 -4.24
CA SER A 63 -47.10 -3.41 -4.42
C SER A 63 -47.81 -2.06 -4.38
N SER A 64 -47.29 -1.12 -3.59
CA SER A 64 -47.71 0.28 -3.49
C SER A 64 -46.57 1.20 -3.90
N TYR A 65 -46.90 2.40 -4.41
CA TYR A 65 -45.89 3.36 -4.83
C TYR A 65 -45.43 4.24 -3.66
N ASN A 66 -44.14 4.57 -3.62
CA ASN A 66 -43.54 5.38 -2.56
C ASN A 66 -43.09 6.75 -3.11
N ILE A 67 -43.82 7.81 -2.75
CA ILE A 67 -43.47 9.19 -3.13
C ILE A 67 -42.34 9.78 -2.28
N LYS A 68 -42.07 9.24 -1.08
CA LYS A 68 -40.94 9.68 -0.25
C LYS A 68 -39.60 9.33 -0.90
N TRP A 69 -39.59 8.41 -1.86
CA TRP A 69 -38.42 8.15 -2.70
C TRP A 69 -37.85 9.46 -3.26
N SER A 70 -38.72 10.45 -3.59
CA SER A 70 -38.34 11.78 -4.08
C SER A 70 -37.52 12.66 -3.14
N GLN A 71 -37.38 12.30 -1.86
CA GLN A 71 -36.97 13.22 -0.80
C GLN A 71 -35.53 13.07 -0.32
N ASP A 72 -34.78 12.08 -0.81
CA ASP A 72 -33.36 11.87 -0.44
C ASP A 72 -32.68 10.69 -1.17
N CYS A 73 -33.45 9.70 -1.63
CA CYS A 73 -32.94 8.37 -2.00
C CYS A 73 -31.72 8.36 -2.93
N TRP A 74 -31.63 9.29 -3.88
CA TRP A 74 -30.54 9.40 -4.87
C TRP A 74 -29.54 10.54 -4.60
N TRP A 75 -29.71 11.32 -3.53
CA TRP A 75 -28.86 12.49 -3.30
C TRP A 75 -27.43 12.07 -2.96
N GLY A 76 -26.45 12.72 -3.60
CA GLY A 76 -25.04 12.37 -3.46
C GLY A 76 -24.64 11.03 -4.10
N ARG A 77 -25.57 10.36 -4.79
CA ARG A 77 -25.37 9.04 -5.39
C ARG A 77 -25.19 9.12 -6.90
N SER A 78 -24.49 8.14 -7.46
CA SER A 78 -24.47 7.93 -8.91
C SER A 78 -25.77 7.27 -9.33
N VAL A 79 -26.38 7.73 -10.41
CA VAL A 79 -27.66 7.23 -10.90
C VAL A 79 -27.51 6.80 -12.34
N VAL A 80 -27.96 5.58 -12.65
CA VAL A 80 -28.03 5.05 -14.01
C VAL A 80 -29.49 4.76 -14.33
N VAL A 81 -30.01 5.43 -15.34
CA VAL A 81 -31.39 5.27 -15.82
C VAL A 81 -31.41 4.37 -17.04
N TYR A 82 -32.26 3.36 -17.05
CA TYR A 82 -32.46 2.50 -18.22
C TYR A 82 -33.94 2.33 -18.53
N GLY A 83 -34.24 2.03 -19.78
CA GLY A 83 -35.57 1.86 -20.31
C GLY A 83 -35.57 0.99 -21.55
N ASP A 84 -36.56 1.16 -22.41
CA ASP A 84 -36.55 0.58 -23.75
C ASP A 84 -35.45 1.20 -24.63
N PRO A 85 -35.06 0.54 -25.74
CA PRO A 85 -34.13 1.12 -26.71
C PRO A 85 -34.58 2.51 -27.17
N GLY A 86 -33.64 3.46 -27.26
CA GLY A 86 -33.95 4.82 -27.66
C GLY A 86 -34.29 5.77 -26.50
N LEU A 87 -33.98 5.40 -25.26
CA LEU A 87 -33.94 6.34 -24.13
C LEU A 87 -32.95 7.48 -24.46
N ARG A 88 -33.44 8.72 -24.37
CA ARG A 88 -32.69 9.95 -24.71
C ARG A 88 -32.58 10.88 -23.50
N ARG A 89 -31.58 11.75 -23.52
CA ARG A 89 -31.32 12.75 -22.47
C ARG A 89 -32.49 13.68 -22.15
N ASP A 90 -33.43 13.86 -23.07
CA ASP A 90 -34.64 14.68 -22.90
C ASP A 90 -35.79 13.94 -22.19
N HIS A 91 -35.61 12.66 -21.83
CA HIS A 91 -36.61 11.89 -21.09
C HIS A 91 -37.02 12.62 -19.78
N PRO A 92 -38.32 12.70 -19.43
CA PRO A 92 -38.79 13.48 -18.28
C PRO A 92 -38.09 13.16 -16.96
N VAL A 93 -37.84 11.88 -16.68
CA VAL A 93 -37.11 11.45 -15.45
C VAL A 93 -35.66 11.92 -15.48
N LEU A 94 -34.98 11.84 -16.63
CA LEU A 94 -33.59 12.32 -16.76
C LEU A 94 -33.53 13.85 -16.61
N ARG A 95 -34.45 14.58 -17.23
CA ARG A 95 -34.56 16.04 -17.07
C ARG A 95 -34.82 16.45 -15.64
N PHE A 96 -35.69 15.72 -14.94
CA PHE A 96 -35.96 15.96 -13.52
C PHE A 96 -34.68 15.76 -12.69
N LEU A 97 -34.02 14.61 -12.81
CA LEU A 97 -32.80 14.29 -12.07
C LEU A 97 -31.66 15.28 -12.35
N ALA A 98 -31.48 15.64 -13.63
CA ALA A 98 -30.51 16.63 -14.09
C ALA A 98 -30.80 18.03 -13.52
N GLY A 99 -32.07 18.45 -13.55
CA GLY A 99 -32.51 19.77 -13.09
C GLY A 99 -32.38 19.96 -11.58
N GLN A 100 -32.59 18.90 -10.80
CA GLN A 100 -32.42 18.93 -9.34
C GLN A 100 -30.95 19.07 -8.92
N ALA A 101 -30.00 18.63 -9.77
CA ALA A 101 -28.56 18.76 -9.54
C ALA A 101 -28.04 18.12 -8.23
N ARG A 102 -28.64 16.99 -7.82
CA ARG A 102 -28.33 16.32 -6.54
C ARG A 102 -27.57 15.00 -6.70
N CYS A 103 -27.44 14.50 -7.92
CA CYS A 103 -26.71 13.26 -8.20
C CYS A 103 -25.20 13.53 -8.21
N ARG A 104 -24.39 12.61 -7.70
CA ARG A 104 -22.92 12.62 -7.89
C ARG A 104 -22.56 12.40 -9.35
N GLY A 105 -23.31 11.53 -10.02
CA GLY A 105 -23.21 11.26 -11.45
C GLY A 105 -24.56 10.84 -12.00
N LEU A 106 -24.84 11.17 -13.25
CA LEU A 106 -26.07 10.79 -13.94
C LEU A 106 -25.73 10.20 -15.30
N SER A 107 -26.13 8.95 -15.51
CA SER A 107 -25.96 8.25 -16.77
C SER A 107 -27.25 7.58 -17.24
N TYR A 108 -27.32 7.24 -18.52
CA TYR A 108 -28.43 6.46 -19.06
C TYR A 108 -27.96 5.39 -20.04
N LEU A 109 -28.57 4.20 -19.95
CA LEU A 109 -28.28 3.08 -20.84
C LEU A 109 -28.92 3.32 -22.21
N LYS A 110 -28.09 3.57 -23.23
CA LYS A 110 -28.58 3.95 -24.57
C LYS A 110 -29.17 2.77 -25.33
N GLU A 111 -28.59 1.58 -25.15
CA GLU A 111 -28.99 0.33 -25.81
C GLU A 111 -30.31 -0.23 -25.27
N GLY A 112 -30.73 0.20 -24.08
CA GLY A 112 -31.95 -0.26 -23.42
C GLY A 112 -31.81 -1.61 -22.71
N TYR A 113 -32.88 -1.99 -22.00
CA TYR A 113 -32.92 -3.19 -21.17
C TYR A 113 -32.68 -4.49 -21.95
N ALA A 114 -33.27 -4.64 -23.13
CA ALA A 114 -33.21 -5.89 -23.90
C ALA A 114 -31.77 -6.30 -24.26
N GLU A 115 -30.90 -5.35 -24.60
CA GLU A 115 -29.49 -5.63 -24.87
C GLU A 115 -28.71 -6.00 -23.60
N PHE A 116 -29.06 -5.40 -22.45
CA PHE A 116 -28.48 -5.81 -21.17
C PHE A 116 -28.91 -7.23 -20.81
N GLU A 117 -30.20 -7.56 -20.91
CA GLU A 117 -30.74 -8.89 -20.62
C GLU A 117 -30.10 -9.95 -21.51
N LYS A 118 -29.92 -9.66 -22.80
CA LYS A 118 -29.26 -10.57 -23.75
C LYS A 118 -27.82 -10.88 -23.35
N LYS A 119 -27.07 -9.90 -22.86
CA LYS A 119 -25.65 -10.06 -22.50
C LYS A 119 -25.45 -10.59 -21.07
N TYR A 120 -26.33 -10.21 -20.15
CA TYR A 120 -26.25 -10.49 -18.72
C TYR A 120 -27.57 -11.04 -18.14
N PRO A 121 -28.11 -12.14 -18.70
CA PRO A 121 -29.41 -12.66 -18.29
C PRO A 121 -29.45 -13.06 -16.81
N PHE A 122 -28.31 -13.47 -16.26
CA PHE A 122 -28.15 -13.89 -14.86
C PHE A 122 -28.22 -12.74 -13.83
N LEU A 123 -28.20 -11.49 -14.30
CA LEU A 123 -28.41 -10.28 -13.49
C LEU A 123 -29.83 -9.74 -13.59
N CYS A 124 -30.71 -10.40 -14.34
CA CYS A 124 -32.11 -10.05 -14.43
C CYS A 124 -32.96 -10.93 -13.50
N THR A 125 -33.96 -10.32 -12.87
CA THR A 125 -34.83 -10.98 -11.88
C THR A 125 -36.24 -10.39 -11.91
N ALA A 126 -37.22 -11.16 -11.45
CA ALA A 126 -38.58 -10.68 -11.16
C ALA A 126 -38.72 -10.19 -9.71
N SER A 127 -37.67 -10.30 -8.89
CA SER A 127 -37.73 -10.02 -7.45
C SER A 127 -36.87 -8.83 -7.05
N VAL A 128 -37.46 -7.90 -6.29
CA VAL A 128 -36.78 -6.73 -5.71
C VAL A 128 -36.06 -7.04 -4.40
N LYS A 129 -35.96 -8.32 -4.00
CA LYS A 129 -35.29 -8.72 -2.76
C LYS A 129 -33.79 -8.47 -2.87
N ALA A 130 -33.19 -7.93 -1.81
CA ALA A 130 -31.74 -7.70 -1.75
C ALA A 130 -30.91 -8.97 -1.98
N ALA A 131 -31.42 -10.15 -1.64
CA ALA A 131 -30.78 -11.45 -1.91
C ALA A 131 -30.57 -11.76 -3.40
N CYS A 132 -31.22 -11.03 -4.32
CA CYS A 132 -30.98 -11.13 -5.76
C CYS A 132 -29.71 -10.40 -6.21
N LEU A 133 -29.11 -9.56 -5.37
CA LEU A 133 -27.84 -8.90 -5.66
C LEU A 133 -26.69 -9.92 -5.52
N LYS A 134 -26.10 -10.27 -6.65
CA LYS A 134 -24.95 -11.18 -6.75
C LYS A 134 -23.66 -10.38 -6.94
N ARG A 135 -22.59 -10.79 -6.25
CA ARG A 135 -21.25 -10.20 -6.37
C ARG A 135 -20.43 -10.95 -7.41
N TYR A 136 -19.86 -10.21 -8.35
CA TYR A 136 -18.98 -10.78 -9.39
C TYR A 136 -17.55 -10.26 -9.24
N PRO A 137 -16.54 -10.99 -9.75
CA PRO A 137 -15.18 -10.46 -9.87
C PRO A 137 -15.13 -9.24 -10.81
N SER A 138 -14.18 -8.34 -10.57
CA SER A 138 -13.96 -7.10 -11.32
C SER A 138 -13.58 -7.39 -12.76
N GLN A 139 -14.35 -6.88 -13.72
CA GLN A 139 -14.08 -7.09 -15.15
C GLN A 139 -12.98 -6.13 -15.64
N VAL A 140 -11.79 -6.66 -15.87
CA VAL A 140 -10.61 -5.89 -16.30
C VAL A 140 -10.61 -5.67 -17.81
N LEU A 141 -10.83 -6.75 -18.56
CA LEU A 141 -11.04 -6.75 -20.01
C LEU A 141 -12.41 -7.38 -20.30
N PRO A 142 -13.32 -6.68 -21.01
CA PRO A 142 -14.65 -7.18 -21.28
C PRO A 142 -14.69 -8.59 -21.84
N GLY A 143 -15.48 -9.46 -21.21
CA GLY A 143 -15.70 -10.85 -21.59
C GLY A 143 -14.49 -11.80 -21.51
N HIS A 144 -13.32 -11.33 -21.07
CA HIS A 144 -12.09 -12.12 -21.17
C HIS A 144 -11.27 -12.18 -19.87
N LEU A 145 -11.00 -11.05 -19.20
CA LEU A 145 -10.12 -11.03 -18.02
C LEU A 145 -10.85 -10.43 -16.82
N TYR A 146 -10.92 -11.22 -15.76
CA TYR A 146 -11.52 -10.86 -14.48
C TYR A 146 -10.47 -10.88 -13.37
N LEU A 147 -10.59 -9.94 -12.43
CA LEU A 147 -9.77 -9.83 -11.23
C LEU A 147 -10.65 -9.99 -9.99
N GLY A 148 -10.31 -10.94 -9.12
CA GLY A 148 -11.12 -11.26 -7.95
C GLY A 148 -10.34 -11.62 -6.71
N ASP A 149 -11.10 -12.03 -5.70
CA ASP A 149 -10.65 -12.58 -4.42
C ASP A 149 -10.94 -14.08 -4.33
N TRP A 150 -10.67 -14.68 -3.16
CA TRP A 150 -10.87 -16.10 -2.91
C TRP A 150 -12.33 -16.53 -3.06
N ASP A 151 -13.27 -15.72 -2.56
CA ASP A 151 -14.69 -16.02 -2.64
C ASP A 151 -15.15 -16.06 -4.10
N ASN A 152 -14.70 -15.10 -4.93
CA ASN A 152 -15.00 -15.13 -6.36
C ASN A 152 -14.51 -16.42 -7.06
N ALA A 153 -13.39 -16.99 -6.62
CA ALA A 153 -12.82 -18.19 -7.23
C ALA A 153 -13.48 -19.49 -6.73
N ALA A 154 -13.94 -19.51 -5.47
CA ALA A 154 -14.70 -20.63 -4.91
C ALA A 154 -16.13 -20.71 -5.47
N ASP A 155 -16.61 -19.63 -6.07
CA ASP A 155 -17.98 -19.50 -6.54
C ASP A 155 -18.19 -20.03 -7.97
N GLY A 156 -18.33 -21.36 -8.08
CA GLY A 156 -18.50 -22.03 -9.38
C GLY A 156 -19.71 -21.56 -10.20
N GLU A 157 -20.80 -21.14 -9.55
CA GLU A 157 -22.00 -20.66 -10.23
C GLU A 157 -21.74 -19.31 -10.90
N ARG A 158 -21.13 -18.37 -10.16
CA ARG A 158 -20.78 -17.05 -10.70
C ARG A 158 -19.70 -17.15 -11.79
N LEU A 159 -18.76 -18.07 -11.68
CA LEU A 159 -17.79 -18.36 -12.74
C LEU A 159 -18.47 -18.90 -14.01
N ALA A 160 -19.46 -19.78 -13.87
CA ALA A 160 -20.20 -20.34 -14.99
C ALA A 160 -21.04 -19.28 -15.71
N GLU A 161 -21.73 -18.40 -14.96
CA GLU A 161 -22.49 -17.26 -15.49
C GLU A 161 -21.59 -16.32 -16.33
N LEU A 162 -20.35 -16.09 -15.89
CA LEU A 162 -19.37 -15.27 -16.62
C LEU A 162 -18.66 -16.01 -17.77
N GLY A 163 -18.94 -17.29 -17.99
CA GLY A 163 -18.26 -18.10 -18.99
C GLY A 163 -16.76 -18.32 -18.70
N VAL A 164 -16.34 -18.20 -17.44
CA VAL A 164 -14.95 -18.46 -17.03
C VAL A 164 -14.65 -19.95 -17.19
N LYS A 165 -13.56 -20.26 -17.91
CA LYS A 165 -13.07 -21.64 -18.10
C LYS A 165 -11.71 -21.88 -17.44
N ARG A 166 -11.09 -20.82 -16.94
CA ARG A 166 -9.72 -20.83 -16.43
C ARG A 166 -9.60 -19.97 -15.19
N VAL A 167 -8.89 -20.47 -14.19
CA VAL A 167 -8.61 -19.76 -12.95
C VAL A 167 -7.10 -19.78 -12.69
N LEU A 168 -6.52 -18.61 -12.48
CA LEU A 168 -5.15 -18.42 -12.02
C LEU A 168 -5.19 -17.97 -10.55
N THR A 169 -4.71 -18.82 -9.66
CA THR A 169 -4.61 -18.54 -8.22
C THR A 169 -3.18 -18.20 -7.85
N ILE A 170 -2.96 -17.02 -7.29
CA ILE A 170 -1.70 -16.63 -6.66
C ILE A 170 -1.92 -16.40 -5.17
N HIS A 171 -1.46 -17.33 -4.32
CA HIS A 171 -1.76 -17.35 -2.88
C HIS A 171 -0.64 -18.00 -2.07
N ASN A 172 -0.66 -17.96 -0.74
CA ASN A 172 0.30 -18.72 0.10
C ASN A 172 0.03 -20.22 0.05
N HIS A 173 -1.26 -20.56 -0.04
CA HIS A 173 -1.79 -21.92 0.01
C HIS A 173 -2.82 -22.13 -1.10
N PRO A 174 -2.41 -22.06 -2.38
CA PRO A 174 -3.33 -22.19 -3.51
C PRO A 174 -3.99 -23.59 -3.59
N GLU A 175 -3.38 -24.61 -2.97
CA GLU A 175 -3.88 -25.99 -2.87
C GLU A 175 -5.19 -26.13 -2.10
N ASN A 176 -5.50 -25.16 -1.23
CA ASN A 176 -6.71 -25.17 -0.41
C ASN A 176 -7.97 -24.75 -1.21
N LEU A 177 -7.80 -24.18 -2.41
CA LEU A 177 -8.92 -23.82 -3.24
C LEU A 177 -9.48 -25.05 -3.97
N ARG A 178 -10.77 -25.33 -3.76
CA ARG A 178 -11.53 -26.31 -4.54
C ARG A 178 -12.33 -25.58 -5.61
N LEU A 179 -11.98 -25.83 -6.87
CA LEU A 179 -12.71 -25.28 -8.01
C LEU A 179 -13.85 -26.21 -8.44
N ALA A 180 -14.86 -25.62 -9.09
CA ALA A 180 -15.88 -26.37 -9.78
C ALA A 180 -15.25 -27.27 -10.88
N PRO A 181 -15.84 -28.45 -11.17
CA PRO A 181 -15.35 -29.35 -12.22
C PRO A 181 -15.28 -28.68 -13.60
N GLY A 182 -14.30 -29.09 -14.42
CA GLY A 182 -14.15 -28.61 -15.80
C GLY A 182 -13.42 -27.27 -15.96
N LEU A 183 -12.96 -26.65 -14.86
CA LEU A 183 -12.11 -25.47 -14.89
C LEU A 183 -10.63 -25.85 -14.97
N ARG A 184 -9.87 -25.19 -15.85
CA ARG A 184 -8.40 -25.31 -15.86
C ARG A 184 -7.82 -24.41 -14.78
N HIS A 185 -6.89 -24.94 -13.99
CA HIS A 185 -6.33 -24.26 -12.81
C HIS A 185 -4.82 -24.09 -12.93
N LEU A 186 -4.34 -22.85 -12.90
CA LEU A 186 -2.93 -22.50 -12.72
C LEU A 186 -2.72 -21.95 -11.31
N ARG A 187 -1.66 -22.38 -10.61
CA ARG A 187 -1.42 -22.08 -9.20
C ARG A 187 0.00 -21.60 -8.98
N PHE A 188 0.14 -20.45 -8.32
CA PHE A 188 1.42 -19.93 -7.84
C PHE A 188 1.38 -19.78 -6.32
N SER A 189 2.39 -20.33 -5.65
CA SER A 189 2.59 -20.15 -4.21
C SER A 189 3.46 -18.92 -3.98
N VAL A 190 2.85 -17.78 -3.66
CA VAL A 190 3.54 -16.49 -3.54
C VAL A 190 3.02 -15.73 -2.33
N PRO A 191 3.89 -15.41 -1.34
CA PRO A 191 3.53 -14.53 -0.24
C PRO A 191 3.36 -13.09 -0.71
N ASP A 192 2.40 -12.38 -0.13
CA ASP A 192 2.22 -10.95 -0.35
C ASP A 192 3.12 -10.14 0.59
N ILE A 193 4.40 -10.04 0.24
CA ILE A 193 5.44 -9.26 0.94
C ILE A 193 6.34 -8.54 -0.08
N GLU A 194 6.95 -7.44 0.34
CA GLU A 194 7.78 -6.58 -0.53
C GLU A 194 9.03 -7.25 -1.08
N ASP A 195 9.64 -8.18 -0.33
CA ASP A 195 10.93 -8.79 -0.65
C ASP A 195 10.82 -10.03 -1.58
N VAL A 196 9.61 -10.36 -2.06
CA VAL A 196 9.38 -11.50 -2.96
C VAL A 196 9.51 -11.08 -4.41
N ASP A 197 10.33 -11.84 -5.16
CA ASP A 197 10.36 -11.72 -6.62
C ASP A 197 9.14 -12.40 -7.26
N ILE A 198 8.15 -11.58 -7.61
CA ILE A 198 6.95 -12.01 -8.34
C ILE A 198 7.19 -12.13 -9.85
N SER A 199 8.29 -11.58 -10.38
CA SER A 199 8.51 -11.46 -11.82
C SER A 199 8.72 -12.79 -12.52
N GLN A 200 9.27 -13.78 -11.81
CA GLN A 200 9.47 -15.14 -12.29
C GLN A 200 8.17 -15.84 -12.76
N TYR A 201 7.00 -15.40 -12.27
CA TYR A 201 5.70 -16.01 -12.60
C TYR A 201 5.01 -15.37 -13.82
N PHE A 202 5.54 -14.26 -14.33
CA PHE A 202 4.88 -13.47 -15.36
C PHE A 202 4.72 -14.21 -16.69
N SER A 203 5.78 -14.88 -17.18
CA SER A 203 5.71 -15.57 -18.47
C SER A 203 4.61 -16.63 -18.50
N GLU A 204 4.60 -17.52 -17.50
CA GLU A 204 3.62 -18.60 -17.41
C GLU A 204 2.19 -18.06 -17.21
N ALA A 205 2.03 -16.99 -16.42
CA ALA A 205 0.74 -16.31 -16.27
C ALA A 205 0.22 -15.77 -17.61
N PHE A 206 1.09 -15.15 -18.40
CA PHE A 206 0.69 -14.56 -19.68
C PHE A 206 0.30 -15.64 -20.68
N ASP A 207 1.09 -16.69 -20.81
CA ASP A 207 0.78 -17.81 -21.70
C ASP A 207 -0.58 -18.44 -21.35
N PHE A 208 -0.89 -18.56 -20.05
CA PHE A 208 -2.17 -19.06 -19.58
C PHE A 208 -3.36 -18.18 -19.96
N ILE A 209 -3.19 -16.85 -19.88
CA ILE A 209 -4.22 -15.85 -20.23
C ILE A 209 -4.37 -15.73 -21.76
N ASP A 210 -3.26 -15.68 -22.49
CA ASP A 210 -3.22 -15.57 -23.96
C ASP A 210 -3.87 -16.81 -24.60
N GLU A 211 -3.55 -18.01 -24.14
CA GLU A 211 -4.18 -19.24 -24.66
C GLU A 211 -5.70 -19.27 -24.38
N ALA A 212 -6.17 -18.63 -23.31
CA ALA A 212 -7.60 -18.48 -23.05
C ALA A 212 -8.25 -17.54 -24.08
N ARG A 213 -7.59 -16.41 -24.36
CA ARG A 213 -8.03 -15.43 -25.35
C ARG A 213 -8.18 -16.09 -26.72
N ASP A 214 -7.18 -16.85 -27.13
CA ASP A 214 -7.14 -17.51 -28.44
C ASP A 214 -8.25 -18.57 -28.58
N LYS A 215 -8.73 -19.11 -27.46
CA LYS A 215 -9.88 -20.03 -27.41
C LYS A 215 -11.22 -19.35 -27.14
N GLY A 216 -11.27 -18.01 -27.08
CA GLY A 216 -12.49 -17.26 -26.75
C GLY A 216 -13.00 -17.53 -25.33
N GLN A 217 -12.11 -17.85 -24.41
CA GLN A 217 -12.42 -18.20 -23.01
C GLN A 217 -12.14 -17.03 -22.07
N ALA A 218 -12.96 -16.91 -21.03
CA ALA A 218 -12.71 -16.01 -19.91
C ALA A 218 -11.79 -16.63 -18.84
N VAL A 219 -10.98 -15.78 -18.22
CA VAL A 219 -10.03 -16.11 -17.17
C VAL A 219 -10.33 -15.28 -15.93
N LEU A 220 -10.34 -15.93 -14.77
CA LEU A 220 -10.25 -15.27 -13.47
C LEU A 220 -8.81 -15.33 -12.96
N VAL A 221 -8.22 -14.16 -12.65
CA VAL A 221 -6.97 -14.05 -11.89
C VAL A 221 -7.33 -13.58 -10.48
N HIS A 222 -6.93 -14.33 -9.45
CA HIS A 222 -7.28 -13.98 -8.08
C HIS A 222 -6.18 -14.32 -7.08
N CYS A 223 -6.27 -13.69 -5.91
CA CYS A 223 -5.47 -14.04 -4.73
C CYS A 223 -6.40 -14.21 -3.52
N GLY A 224 -5.90 -14.01 -2.29
CA GLY A 224 -6.73 -14.04 -1.09
C GLY A 224 -7.80 -12.93 -1.11
N ALA A 225 -7.37 -11.65 -1.05
CA ALA A 225 -8.27 -10.49 -1.00
C ALA A 225 -8.51 -9.81 -2.37
N GLY A 226 -7.78 -10.22 -3.41
CA GLY A 226 -7.81 -9.55 -4.71
C GLY A 226 -7.24 -8.12 -4.69
N VAL A 227 -6.28 -7.83 -3.81
CA VAL A 227 -5.79 -6.47 -3.56
C VAL A 227 -4.40 -6.21 -4.16
N SER A 228 -3.44 -7.10 -3.93
CA SER A 228 -2.02 -6.92 -4.31
C SER A 228 -1.55 -7.94 -5.35
N ARG A 229 -1.15 -9.16 -4.95
CA ARG A 229 -0.60 -10.22 -5.84
C ARG A 229 -1.29 -10.39 -7.20
N SER A 230 -2.59 -10.65 -7.21
CA SER A 230 -3.36 -10.85 -8.45
C SER A 230 -3.48 -9.58 -9.27
N ALA A 231 -3.58 -8.41 -8.62
CA ALA A 231 -3.59 -7.13 -9.28
C ALA A 231 -2.24 -6.83 -9.95
N THR A 232 -1.11 -7.19 -9.32
CA THR A 232 0.24 -7.08 -9.92
C THR A 232 0.35 -7.88 -11.21
N LEU A 233 -0.07 -9.16 -11.20
CA LEU A 233 -0.07 -10.01 -12.41
C LEU A 233 -0.90 -9.39 -13.53
N VAL A 234 -2.11 -8.93 -13.21
CA VAL A 234 -3.03 -8.30 -14.16
C VAL A 234 -2.43 -7.00 -14.72
N MET A 235 -1.87 -6.14 -13.88
CA MET A 235 -1.24 -4.89 -14.31
C MET A 235 -0.06 -5.16 -15.25
N MET A 236 0.83 -6.09 -14.88
CA MET A 236 1.97 -6.45 -15.74
C MET A 236 1.52 -7.01 -17.10
N TYR A 237 0.47 -7.83 -17.13
CA TYR A 237 -0.11 -8.33 -18.38
C TYR A 237 -0.63 -7.18 -19.25
N LEU A 238 -1.33 -6.20 -18.66
CA LEU A 238 -1.80 -5.00 -19.39
C LEU A 238 -0.63 -4.14 -19.88
N MET A 239 0.43 -3.97 -19.10
CA MET A 239 1.65 -3.25 -19.49
C MET A 239 2.28 -3.91 -20.72
N ARG A 240 2.49 -5.24 -20.70
CA ARG A 240 3.04 -6.01 -21.82
C ARG A 240 2.16 -5.91 -23.07
N ARG A 241 0.84 -6.05 -22.90
CA ARG A 241 -0.11 -6.15 -24.03
C ARG A 241 -0.40 -4.81 -24.70
N ASN A 242 -0.40 -3.73 -23.94
CA ASN A 242 -0.84 -2.42 -24.42
C ASN A 242 0.28 -1.37 -24.44
N SER A 243 1.52 -1.76 -24.10
CA SER A 243 2.65 -0.85 -23.90
C SER A 243 2.33 0.28 -22.93
N TRP A 244 1.60 -0.04 -21.87
CA TRP A 244 1.22 0.92 -20.84
C TRP A 244 2.28 1.01 -19.75
N SER A 245 2.53 2.22 -19.25
CA SER A 245 3.26 2.41 -17.99
C SER A 245 2.52 1.75 -16.83
N ALA A 246 3.24 1.42 -15.76
CA ALA A 246 2.70 0.87 -14.53
C ALA A 246 1.62 1.80 -13.93
N ALA A 247 1.82 3.12 -13.97
CA ALA A 247 0.85 4.11 -13.53
C ALA A 247 -0.46 4.05 -14.32
N ARG A 248 -0.37 3.92 -15.66
CA ARG A 248 -1.56 3.78 -16.52
C ARG A 248 -2.29 2.46 -16.28
N ALA A 249 -1.55 1.36 -16.15
CA ALA A 249 -2.13 0.06 -15.82
C ALA A 249 -2.81 0.08 -14.44
N ARG A 250 -2.17 0.71 -13.45
CA ARG A 250 -2.71 0.91 -12.10
C ARG A 250 -4.01 1.70 -12.12
N ALA A 251 -4.04 2.83 -12.83
CA ALA A 251 -5.24 3.65 -12.98
C ALA A 251 -6.41 2.87 -13.61
N HIS A 252 -6.15 2.11 -14.68
CA HIS A 252 -7.16 1.28 -15.35
C HIS A 252 -7.76 0.22 -14.44
N VAL A 253 -6.92 -0.44 -13.63
CA VAL A 253 -7.35 -1.47 -12.68
C VAL A 253 -8.08 -0.85 -11.49
N LEU A 254 -7.61 0.28 -10.94
CA LEU A 254 -8.27 0.99 -9.83
C LEU A 254 -9.68 1.46 -10.19
N GLU A 255 -9.90 1.91 -11.43
CA GLU A 255 -11.24 2.27 -11.93
C GLU A 255 -12.23 1.10 -11.85
N ARG A 256 -11.75 -0.14 -11.97
CA ARG A 256 -12.57 -1.37 -11.99
C ARG A 256 -12.58 -2.10 -10.65
N ARG A 257 -11.56 -1.89 -9.83
CA ARG A 257 -11.41 -2.48 -8.50
C ARG A 257 -10.67 -1.50 -7.58
N SER A 258 -11.44 -0.62 -6.94
CA SER A 258 -10.91 0.49 -6.12
C SER A 258 -10.16 0.05 -4.86
N CYS A 259 -10.34 -1.18 -4.39
CA CYS A 259 -9.61 -1.72 -3.24
C CYS A 259 -8.19 -2.18 -3.58
N VAL A 260 -7.80 -2.16 -4.86
CA VAL A 260 -6.45 -2.55 -5.29
C VAL A 260 -5.42 -1.64 -4.64
N ARG A 261 -4.40 -2.29 -4.07
CA ARG A 261 -3.27 -1.66 -3.39
C ARG A 261 -2.13 -2.67 -3.44
N LEU A 262 -1.16 -2.41 -4.31
CA LEU A 262 0.01 -3.27 -4.43
C LEU A 262 0.90 -3.06 -3.21
N ASN A 263 1.60 -4.11 -2.79
CA ASN A 263 2.73 -3.87 -1.90
C ASN A 263 3.83 -3.09 -2.64
N ASP A 264 4.61 -2.32 -1.89
CA ASP A 264 5.57 -1.38 -2.48
C ASP A 264 6.63 -2.10 -3.32
N GLY A 265 7.08 -3.30 -2.90
CA GLY A 265 8.02 -4.13 -3.67
C GLY A 265 7.47 -4.57 -5.04
N PHE A 266 6.18 -4.92 -5.11
CA PHE A 266 5.52 -5.25 -6.37
C PHE A 266 5.35 -4.02 -7.27
N TRP A 267 5.01 -2.85 -6.71
CA TRP A 267 4.95 -1.60 -7.49
C TRP A 267 6.30 -1.24 -8.10
N ILE A 268 7.37 -1.28 -7.28
CA ILE A 268 8.75 -1.04 -7.71
C ILE A 268 9.14 -2.03 -8.81
N THR A 269 8.78 -3.30 -8.66
CA THR A 269 9.04 -4.34 -9.68
C THR A 269 8.37 -3.99 -11.02
N LEU A 270 7.11 -3.53 -11.02
CA LEU A 270 6.45 -3.11 -12.26
C LEU A 270 7.17 -1.93 -12.91
N CYS A 271 7.50 -0.89 -12.15
CA CYS A 271 8.21 0.29 -12.66
C CYS A 271 9.59 -0.10 -13.24
N ALA A 272 10.32 -0.98 -12.57
CA ALA A 272 11.64 -1.45 -13.00
C ALA A 272 11.61 -2.28 -14.30
N LEU A 273 10.47 -2.88 -14.65
CA LEU A 273 10.29 -3.69 -15.87
C LEU A 273 9.85 -2.88 -17.08
N GLU A 274 9.40 -1.64 -16.90
CA GLU A 274 9.00 -0.78 -18.02
C GLU A 274 10.09 -0.65 -19.11
N PRO A 275 11.41 -0.57 -18.80
CA PRO A 275 12.44 -0.43 -19.83
C PRO A 275 12.56 -1.66 -20.72
N ALA A 276 12.45 -2.85 -20.12
CA ALA A 276 12.46 -4.10 -20.87
C ALA A 276 11.25 -4.25 -21.80
N LEU A 277 10.14 -3.53 -21.51
CA LEU A 277 8.95 -3.47 -22.35
C LEU A 277 9.00 -2.36 -23.42
N GLY A 278 10.08 -1.58 -23.49
CA GLY A 278 10.19 -0.46 -24.45
C GLY A 278 9.27 0.73 -24.14
N ILE A 279 8.71 0.82 -22.94
CA ILE A 279 7.92 1.97 -22.49
C ILE A 279 8.87 3.15 -22.28
N THR A 280 8.51 4.37 -22.67
CA THR A 280 9.36 5.55 -22.50
C THR A 280 8.83 6.52 -21.45
N ASP A 281 7.51 6.56 -21.27
CA ASP A 281 6.82 7.32 -20.22
C ASP A 281 6.89 6.53 -18.91
N ARG A 282 7.86 6.87 -18.06
CA ARG A 282 8.20 6.10 -16.87
C ARG A 282 7.30 6.43 -15.70
N SER A 283 6.86 5.40 -14.98
CA SER A 283 6.17 5.58 -13.71
C SER A 283 7.16 5.94 -12.60
N ASP A 284 6.71 6.72 -11.63
CA ASP A 284 7.49 7.04 -10.43
C ASP A 284 7.55 5.82 -9.48
N PRO A 285 8.71 5.18 -9.28
CA PRO A 285 8.82 4.06 -8.34
C PRO A 285 8.55 4.46 -6.88
N ASP A 286 8.60 5.76 -6.55
CA ASP A 286 8.34 6.28 -5.21
C ASP A 286 6.86 6.63 -4.96
N ASP A 287 5.99 6.55 -5.98
CA ASP A 287 4.53 6.67 -5.87
C ASP A 287 3.92 5.39 -5.24
N THR A 288 4.40 5.05 -4.03
CA THR A 288 3.97 3.90 -3.26
C THR A 288 2.81 4.25 -2.33
N GLN A 289 2.11 3.23 -1.82
CA GLN A 289 0.94 3.41 -0.94
C GLN A 289 1.27 3.01 0.51
N ALA A 290 2.57 2.91 0.85
CA ALA A 290 3.09 2.44 2.14
C ALA A 290 2.47 1.10 2.59
N TYR A 291 2.17 0.23 1.63
CA TYR A 291 1.55 -1.05 1.90
C TYR A 291 2.59 -2.15 1.78
N ARG A 292 2.79 -2.94 2.84
CA ARG A 292 3.82 -4.00 2.86
C ARG A 292 3.32 -5.34 2.31
N GLY A 293 2.02 -5.46 2.08
CA GLY A 293 1.36 -6.70 1.65
C GLY A 293 0.64 -7.41 2.80
N ALA A 294 -0.35 -8.24 2.47
CA ALA A 294 -1.22 -8.92 3.43
C ALA A 294 -0.51 -10.00 4.25
N ASN A 295 0.64 -10.47 3.79
CA ASN A 295 1.45 -11.47 4.46
C ASN A 295 2.72 -10.86 5.06
N ALA A 296 2.86 -9.54 4.98
CA ALA A 296 3.91 -8.88 5.72
C ALA A 296 3.66 -9.13 7.20
N PRO A 297 4.70 -9.47 7.98
CA PRO A 297 4.56 -9.45 9.42
C PRO A 297 4.02 -8.07 9.81
N GLU A 298 3.02 -8.04 10.71
CA GLU A 298 2.57 -6.76 11.26
C GLU A 298 3.80 -5.96 11.70
N PRO A 299 3.83 -4.62 11.51
CA PRO A 299 4.78 -3.80 12.24
C PRO A 299 4.44 -3.99 13.71
N GLN A 300 5.08 -5.00 14.26
CA GLN A 300 5.16 -5.29 15.66
C GLN A 300 5.40 -3.94 16.33
N ARG A 301 4.40 -3.41 17.06
CA ARG A 301 4.64 -2.41 18.09
C ARG A 301 5.45 -3.14 19.16
N ILE A 302 6.71 -3.34 18.86
CA ILE A 302 7.65 -4.07 19.69
C ILE A 302 8.75 -3.09 20.03
N ALA A 303 8.92 -2.92 21.33
CA ALA A 303 10.15 -2.49 21.94
C ALA A 303 11.31 -3.20 21.21
N VAL A 304 12.06 -2.40 20.45
CA VAL A 304 13.06 -2.82 19.47
C VAL A 304 13.92 -3.98 19.98
N ALA A 305 13.92 -5.10 19.25
CA ALA A 305 14.74 -6.27 19.54
C ALA A 305 15.63 -6.66 18.33
N LEU A 306 16.77 -5.98 18.27
CA LEU A 306 18.14 -6.38 17.91
C LEU A 306 18.56 -7.26 16.72
N SER A 307 19.74 -6.90 16.20
CA SER A 307 20.74 -7.77 15.57
C SER A 307 21.76 -8.36 16.55
N GLU A 308 22.13 -9.63 16.37
CA GLU A 308 23.23 -10.31 17.08
C GLU A 308 24.60 -9.89 16.54
N ASP A 309 25.47 -9.38 17.41
CA ASP A 309 26.92 -9.42 17.22
C ASP A 309 27.54 -10.51 18.11
N ALA A 310 28.73 -10.98 17.75
CA ALA A 310 29.42 -12.14 18.34
C ALA A 310 29.80 -12.01 19.83
N ALA A 311 29.32 -10.97 20.52
CA ALA A 311 29.51 -10.74 21.96
C ALA A 311 28.21 -10.35 22.70
N GLY A 312 27.03 -10.48 22.08
CA GLY A 312 25.74 -10.60 22.76
C GLY A 312 25.30 -9.42 23.65
N GLY A 313 25.64 -8.18 23.32
CA GLY A 313 25.29 -7.01 24.16
C GLY A 313 24.53 -5.90 23.43
N ARG A 314 23.48 -5.40 24.10
CA ARG A 314 22.73 -4.14 23.89
C ARG A 314 23.60 -2.91 23.58
N VAL A 315 23.27 -2.01 22.65
CA VAL A 315 23.62 -0.57 22.79
C VAL A 315 22.33 0.23 22.93
N ALA A 316 22.21 1.04 23.99
CA ALA A 316 21.04 1.91 24.15
C ALA A 316 21.10 3.11 23.20
N VAL A 317 19.94 3.48 22.65
CA VAL A 317 19.79 4.58 21.68
C VAL A 317 18.68 5.50 22.17
N GLU A 318 19.02 6.78 22.40
CA GLU A 318 18.07 7.81 22.80
C GLU A 318 17.96 8.89 21.72
N GLN A 319 16.74 9.24 21.34
CA GLN A 319 16.44 10.40 20.49
C GLN A 319 15.83 11.49 21.35
N LEU A 320 16.58 12.57 21.54
CA LEU A 320 16.21 13.68 22.41
C LEU A 320 15.89 14.94 21.57
N GLY A 321 15.05 15.81 22.14
CA GLY A 321 14.60 17.02 21.46
C GLY A 321 15.70 18.08 21.24
N PRO A 322 15.37 19.18 20.53
CA PRO A 322 16.32 20.25 20.20
C PRO A 322 16.98 20.92 21.41
N GLU A 323 16.32 20.97 22.57
CA GLU A 323 16.87 21.58 23.80
C GLU A 323 18.07 20.79 24.33
N ALA A 324 17.95 19.48 24.45
CA ALA A 324 19.04 18.59 24.86
C ALA A 324 20.25 18.69 23.90
N ALA A 325 19.99 18.88 22.61
CA ALA A 325 21.05 19.10 21.62
C ALA A 325 21.79 20.43 21.82
N ARG A 326 21.09 21.49 22.23
CA ARG A 326 21.71 22.79 22.54
C ARG A 326 22.57 22.70 23.79
N GLU A 327 22.09 22.02 24.83
CA GLU A 327 22.82 21.80 26.08
C GLU A 327 24.09 20.97 25.85
N ALA A 328 23.97 19.82 25.16
CA ALA A 328 25.11 18.96 24.83
C ALA A 328 26.16 19.72 23.99
N ARG A 329 25.71 20.56 23.05
CA ARG A 329 26.61 21.40 22.24
C ARG A 329 27.32 22.47 23.07
N GLN A 330 26.65 23.09 24.03
CA GLN A 330 27.27 24.06 24.95
C GLN A 330 28.29 23.38 25.86
N ALA A 331 27.98 22.20 26.39
CA ALA A 331 28.90 21.41 27.20
C ALA A 331 30.16 21.01 26.40
N ALA A 332 30.00 20.55 25.16
CA ALA A 332 31.11 20.22 24.26
C ALA A 332 31.98 21.44 23.89
N ALA A 333 31.38 22.64 23.82
CA ALA A 333 32.11 23.89 23.59
C ALA A 333 32.88 24.36 24.84
N GLY A 334 32.33 24.13 26.04
CA GLY A 334 32.97 24.45 27.32
C GLY A 334 34.23 23.62 27.60
N GLN A 335 34.22 22.32 27.26
CA GLN A 335 35.38 21.42 27.42
C GLN A 335 36.61 21.83 26.58
N LYS A 336 36.44 22.57 25.47
CA LYS A 336 37.56 23.07 24.66
C LYS A 336 38.29 24.27 25.28
N ARG A 337 37.68 25.01 26.20
CA ARG A 337 38.30 26.19 26.85
C ARG A 337 39.19 25.86 28.05
N GLY A 338 39.13 24.63 28.58
CA GLY A 338 39.91 24.18 29.74
C GLY A 338 41.14 23.33 29.42
N ARG A 339 41.58 23.22 28.16
CA ARG A 339 42.81 22.49 27.79
C ARG A 339 44.05 23.41 27.84
N GLY A 340 44.29 23.99 29.01
CA GLY A 340 45.62 24.39 29.44
C GLY A 340 46.12 23.33 30.41
N GLU A 341 47.19 22.64 30.02
CA GLU A 341 48.11 21.84 30.86
C GLU A 341 47.53 20.77 31.81
N ALA A 342 47.95 19.53 31.54
CA ALA A 342 48.15 18.47 32.54
C ALA A 342 46.94 17.86 33.28
N GLU A 343 45.91 17.37 32.57
CA GLU A 343 44.94 16.45 33.22
C GLU A 343 44.24 15.45 32.26
N GLY A 344 44.76 15.28 31.03
CA GLY A 344 44.20 14.32 30.06
C GLY A 344 44.56 12.85 30.30
N GLY A 345 45.39 12.56 31.31
CA GLY A 345 45.99 11.24 31.51
C GLY A 345 45.27 10.33 32.50
N GLU A 346 44.44 10.86 33.40
CA GLU A 346 44.00 10.10 34.59
C GLU A 346 42.62 9.44 34.42
N ALA A 347 41.64 10.11 33.81
CA ALA A 347 40.34 9.51 33.49
C ALA A 347 40.46 8.38 32.45
N ALA A 348 41.35 8.55 31.46
CA ALA A 348 41.68 7.52 30.48
C ALA A 348 42.56 6.39 31.06
N LYS A 349 43.27 6.62 32.17
CA LYS A 349 44.02 5.57 32.90
C LYS A 349 43.12 4.74 33.81
N ARG A 350 42.13 5.34 34.48
CA ARG A 350 41.18 4.59 35.33
C ARG A 350 40.26 3.67 34.54
N ALA A 351 39.87 4.06 33.31
CA ALA A 351 39.12 3.18 32.40
C ALA A 351 39.95 2.03 31.81
N ARG A 352 41.30 2.04 31.95
CA ARG A 352 42.17 0.95 31.47
C ARG A 352 42.27 -0.24 32.43
N THR A 353 41.86 -0.08 33.70
CA THR A 353 42.09 -1.09 34.75
C THR A 353 40.95 -2.07 35.00
N ASP A 354 39.74 -1.86 34.46
CA ASP A 354 38.61 -2.78 34.68
C ASP A 354 38.16 -3.58 33.43
N GLY A 355 38.76 -3.31 32.27
CA GLY A 355 38.50 -4.07 31.04
C GLY A 355 37.09 -3.93 30.45
N SER A 356 36.22 -3.06 30.99
CA SER A 356 34.80 -2.96 30.61
C SER A 356 34.39 -1.62 29.98
N GLY A 357 35.34 -0.69 29.83
CA GLY A 357 35.11 0.71 29.48
C GLY A 357 34.10 0.95 28.36
N ALA A 358 32.87 1.31 28.76
CA ALA A 358 31.78 1.61 27.85
C ALA A 358 31.74 3.11 27.53
N TRP A 359 31.39 3.44 26.28
CA TRP A 359 31.40 4.78 25.73
C TRP A 359 29.99 5.25 25.37
N VAL A 360 29.73 6.54 25.51
CA VAL A 360 28.52 7.19 25.03
C VAL A 360 28.90 8.18 23.93
N VAL A 361 28.25 8.05 22.77
CA VAL A 361 28.43 8.88 21.57
C VAL A 361 27.25 9.81 21.44
N GLU A 362 27.50 11.10 21.22
CA GLU A 362 26.45 12.11 21.05
C GLU A 362 26.52 12.78 19.68
N LEU A 363 25.43 12.69 18.92
CA LEU A 363 25.31 13.20 17.56
C LEU A 363 24.21 14.27 17.48
N GLU A 364 24.58 15.50 17.11
CA GLU A 364 23.62 16.54 16.78
C GLU A 364 22.94 16.21 15.44
N VAL A 365 21.61 16.24 15.40
CA VAL A 365 20.83 15.97 14.19
C VAL A 365 20.24 17.28 13.67
N ARG A 366 20.56 17.61 12.42
CA ARG A 366 20.08 18.83 11.73
C ARG A 366 19.40 18.50 10.42
N LYS A 367 18.50 19.38 10.00
CA LYS A 367 17.94 19.46 8.66
C LYS A 367 18.15 20.87 8.10
N PRO A 368 17.88 21.13 6.81
CA PRO A 368 17.93 22.48 6.23
C PRO A 368 17.03 23.47 7.01
N GLU A 369 15.90 23.00 7.55
CA GLU A 369 14.94 23.84 8.28
C GLU A 369 15.40 24.16 9.72
N GLY A 370 16.44 23.50 10.23
CA GLY A 370 17.01 23.78 11.55
C GLY A 370 17.46 22.56 12.34
N LEU A 371 17.66 22.77 13.64
CA LEU A 371 18.07 21.74 14.59
C LEU A 371 16.91 20.79 14.89
N VAL A 372 17.12 19.49 14.70
CA VAL A 372 16.11 18.45 14.94
C VAL A 372 16.20 17.90 16.36
N GLY A 373 17.41 17.65 16.86
CA GLY A 373 17.58 17.01 18.16
C GLY A 373 18.96 16.40 18.36
N LEU A 374 19.07 15.53 19.37
CA LEU A 374 20.30 14.82 19.74
C LEU A 374 20.05 13.31 19.64
N LEU A 375 20.98 12.59 19.03
CA LEU A 375 21.02 11.13 19.03
C LEU A 375 22.15 10.68 19.96
N ARG A 376 21.82 10.00 21.05
CA ARG A 376 22.78 9.48 22.02
C ARG A 376 22.85 7.96 21.91
N LEU A 377 24.06 7.43 21.77
CA LEU A 377 24.33 6.00 21.56
C LEU A 377 25.27 5.51 22.66
N GLY A 378 24.84 4.55 23.47
CA GLY A 378 25.66 3.99 24.53
C GLY A 378 24.89 3.72 25.81
N PRO A 379 25.47 2.97 26.75
CA PRO A 379 26.89 2.59 26.81
C PRO A 379 27.32 1.58 25.72
N MET A 380 28.44 1.85 25.04
CA MET A 380 29.01 1.03 23.94
C MET A 380 30.35 0.43 24.35
N ARG A 381 30.50 -0.89 24.26
CA ARG A 381 31.82 -1.53 24.42
C ARG A 381 32.75 -1.14 23.27
N PRO A 382 34.09 -1.18 23.47
CA PRO A 382 35.03 -0.90 22.40
C PRO A 382 34.82 -1.85 21.21
N SER A 383 34.79 -1.29 20.01
CA SER A 383 34.51 -1.95 18.72
C SER A 383 33.10 -2.50 18.55
N GLN A 384 32.19 -2.30 19.53
CA GLN A 384 30.78 -2.61 19.36
C GLN A 384 30.18 -1.71 18.28
N ARG A 385 29.36 -2.30 17.41
CA ARG A 385 28.79 -1.62 16.25
C ARG A 385 27.35 -1.23 16.55
N VAL A 386 27.00 0.01 16.23
CA VAL A 386 25.64 0.54 16.16
C VAL A 386 25.29 0.69 14.68
N VAL A 387 24.38 -0.12 14.19
CA VAL A 387 23.94 -0.14 12.80
C VAL A 387 22.87 0.92 12.58
N LEU A 388 23.07 1.75 11.55
CA LEU A 388 22.12 2.73 11.07
C LEU A 388 21.57 2.28 9.73
N GLY A 389 20.26 2.36 9.55
CA GLY A 389 19.64 1.93 8.30
C GLY A 389 18.13 2.04 8.31
N ARG A 390 17.51 1.80 7.16
CA ARG A 390 16.05 1.90 7.01
C ARG A 390 15.32 0.71 7.63
N ALA A 391 15.99 -0.43 7.78
CA ALA A 391 15.35 -1.61 8.34
C ALA A 391 15.07 -1.42 9.84
N PRO A 392 13.92 -1.91 10.33
CA PRO A 392 13.54 -1.81 11.74
C PRO A 392 14.46 -2.58 12.69
N GLY A 393 15.30 -3.48 12.16
CA GLY A 393 16.33 -4.20 12.93
C GLY A 393 17.66 -3.45 13.10
N CYS A 394 17.79 -2.22 12.59
CA CYS A 394 18.95 -1.37 12.85
C CYS A 394 18.84 -0.74 14.24
N ASP A 395 19.97 -0.55 14.93
CA ASP A 395 20.03 0.16 16.21
C ASP A 395 19.51 1.61 16.09
N VAL A 396 19.77 2.26 14.95
CA VAL A 396 19.19 3.56 14.60
C VAL A 396 18.40 3.43 13.29
N VAL A 397 17.08 3.48 13.40
CA VAL A 397 16.19 3.44 12.23
C VAL A 397 16.14 4.82 11.58
N LEU A 398 16.54 4.88 10.31
CA LEU A 398 16.56 6.08 9.49
C LEU A 398 15.51 6.01 8.38
N GLU A 399 14.43 6.77 8.55
CA GLU A 399 13.28 6.78 7.63
C GLU A 399 13.58 7.63 6.39
N HIS A 400 14.16 7.00 5.37
CA HIS A 400 14.33 7.61 4.05
C HIS A 400 14.55 6.55 2.96
N ALA A 401 13.88 6.64 1.81
CA ALA A 401 13.88 5.60 0.77
C ALA A 401 15.27 5.28 0.20
N SER A 402 16.13 6.30 0.05
CA SER A 402 17.52 6.11 -0.41
C SER A 402 18.45 5.53 0.65
N ILE A 403 18.00 5.34 1.89
CA ILE A 403 18.78 4.66 2.92
C ILE A 403 18.55 3.14 2.81
N SER A 404 19.63 2.40 2.53
CA SER A 404 19.66 0.93 2.57
C SER A 404 19.20 0.33 3.91
N ARG A 405 18.72 -0.92 3.86
CA ARG A 405 18.20 -1.67 5.02
C ARG A 405 19.16 -1.64 6.20
N GLN A 406 20.43 -2.01 5.98
CA GLN A 406 21.55 -1.69 6.84
C GLN A 406 22.49 -0.80 6.02
N HIS A 407 22.67 0.44 6.43
CA HIS A 407 23.32 1.45 5.59
C HIS A 407 24.76 1.72 6.03
N ALA A 408 24.93 2.01 7.31
CA ALA A 408 26.21 2.32 7.91
C ALA A 408 26.30 1.71 9.31
N ALA A 409 27.50 1.61 9.87
CA ALA A 409 27.70 1.30 11.27
C ALA A 409 28.61 2.35 11.93
N LEU A 410 28.29 2.70 13.17
CA LEU A 410 29.13 3.48 14.06
C LEU A 410 29.81 2.56 15.07
N SER A 411 31.06 2.84 15.41
CA SER A 411 31.82 2.10 16.43
C SER A 411 32.79 3.02 17.15
N VAL A 412 33.13 2.69 18.39
CA VAL A 412 34.13 3.44 19.18
C VAL A 412 35.28 2.52 19.55
N ASP A 413 36.53 2.93 19.37
CA ASP A 413 37.68 2.10 19.77
C ASP A 413 38.03 2.25 21.27
N ARG A 414 39.08 1.55 21.72
CA ARG A 414 39.55 1.60 23.12
C ARG A 414 40.08 2.97 23.55
N SER A 415 40.38 3.86 22.61
CA SER A 415 40.84 5.22 22.89
C SER A 415 39.70 6.24 23.00
N GLY A 416 38.47 5.84 22.69
CA GLY A 416 37.32 6.73 22.61
C GLY A 416 37.16 7.39 21.23
N ALA A 417 37.92 6.95 20.22
CA ALA A 417 37.76 7.46 18.86
C ALA A 417 36.54 6.80 18.19
N ALA A 418 35.62 7.63 17.68
CA ALA A 418 34.45 7.16 16.94
C ALA A 418 34.75 7.01 15.44
N PHE A 419 34.20 5.96 14.84
CA PHE A 419 34.34 5.61 13.45
C PHE A 419 32.97 5.36 12.83
N VAL A 420 32.82 5.71 11.55
CA VAL A 420 31.70 5.31 10.70
C VAL A 420 32.21 4.39 9.60
N THR A 421 31.43 3.38 9.26
CA THR A 421 31.70 2.47 8.15
C THR A 421 30.45 2.36 7.29
N ASP A 422 30.54 2.67 5.99
CA ASP A 422 29.47 2.37 5.04
C ASP A 422 29.42 0.86 4.78
N LEU A 423 28.23 0.24 4.85
CA LEU A 423 28.07 -1.21 4.77
C LEU A 423 27.79 -1.72 3.34
N GLY A 424 28.25 -0.99 2.33
CA GLY A 424 27.90 -1.26 0.94
C GLY A 424 26.51 -0.71 0.61
N SER A 425 26.21 0.50 1.09
CA SER A 425 24.90 1.11 0.87
C SER A 425 24.70 1.50 -0.59
N GLY A 426 23.46 1.38 -1.08
CA GLY A 426 23.13 1.61 -2.50
C GLY A 426 23.26 3.07 -2.93
N HIS A 427 23.14 4.01 -2.01
CA HIS A 427 23.23 5.45 -2.27
C HIS A 427 24.39 6.13 -1.54
N GLY A 428 25.24 5.36 -0.85
CA GLY A 428 26.45 5.82 -0.18
C GLY A 428 26.23 6.59 1.13
N THR A 429 27.29 6.61 1.94
CA THR A 429 27.44 7.47 3.13
C THR A 429 28.40 8.62 2.84
N LYS A 430 28.03 9.85 3.20
CA LYS A 430 28.90 11.04 3.13
C LYS A 430 29.41 11.45 4.52
N LEU A 431 30.62 11.99 4.56
CA LEU A 431 31.16 12.76 5.68
C LEU A 431 31.57 14.14 5.16
N GLY A 432 30.80 15.18 5.51
CA GLY A 432 30.89 16.48 4.84
C GLY A 432 30.53 16.36 3.36
N ASP A 433 31.45 16.78 2.48
CA ASP A 433 31.30 16.69 1.03
C ASP A 433 31.94 15.44 0.42
N THR A 434 32.57 14.59 1.23
CA THR A 434 33.29 13.39 0.75
C THR A 434 32.44 12.14 0.92
N TRP A 435 32.31 11.34 -0.13
CA TRP A 435 31.73 10.00 -0.07
C TRP A 435 32.72 9.01 0.53
N LEU A 436 32.24 8.15 1.42
CA LEU A 436 33.05 7.11 2.04
C LEU A 436 33.18 5.90 1.11
N LYS A 437 34.34 5.26 1.13
CA LYS A 437 34.54 3.97 0.48
C LYS A 437 33.81 2.89 1.30
N ALA A 438 33.01 2.07 0.63
CA ALA A 438 32.30 0.95 1.26
C ALA A 438 33.26 0.03 2.04
N ASN A 439 32.82 -0.42 3.21
CA ASN A 439 33.53 -1.31 4.13
C ASN A 439 34.89 -0.80 4.63
N ALA A 440 35.19 0.50 4.46
CA ALA A 440 36.38 1.14 4.98
C ALA A 440 36.02 2.08 6.16
N PRO A 441 36.41 1.75 7.40
CA PRO A 441 36.14 2.61 8.55
C PRO A 441 36.79 3.99 8.39
N ARG A 442 36.03 5.04 8.71
CA ARG A 442 36.49 6.43 8.71
C ARG A 442 36.29 7.04 10.08
N GLN A 443 37.35 7.61 10.64
CA GLN A 443 37.29 8.29 11.94
C GLN A 443 36.47 9.59 11.83
N LEU A 444 35.61 9.81 12.83
CA LEU A 444 34.83 11.04 12.99
C LEU A 444 35.59 12.04 13.86
N GLN A 445 35.50 13.31 13.51
CA GLN A 445 36.06 14.43 14.29
C GLN A 445 34.94 15.08 15.10
N ALA A 446 35.24 15.52 16.32
CA ALA A 446 34.27 16.17 17.21
C ALA A 446 34.45 17.71 17.25
N GLY A 447 33.34 18.44 17.32
CA GLY A 447 33.32 19.89 17.57
C GLY A 447 33.24 20.78 16.33
N ALA A 448 33.47 22.09 16.51
CA ALA A 448 33.30 23.09 15.44
C ALA A 448 34.19 22.80 14.22
N GLY A 449 33.56 22.59 13.05
CA GLY A 449 34.24 22.19 11.81
C GLY A 449 34.19 20.68 11.50
N ALA A 450 33.57 19.87 12.36
CA ALA A 450 33.35 18.45 12.08
C ALA A 450 32.47 18.25 10.84
N GLY A 451 32.90 17.39 9.92
CA GLY A 451 32.09 16.99 8.78
C GLY A 451 30.82 16.29 9.25
N ALA A 452 29.67 16.67 8.72
CA ALA A 452 28.41 16.05 9.05
C ALA A 452 28.18 14.79 8.22
N LEU A 453 27.71 13.73 8.87
CA LEU A 453 27.30 12.50 8.20
C LEU A 453 26.00 12.71 7.44
N GLY A 454 25.94 12.18 6.23
CA GLY A 454 24.72 12.07 5.43
C GLY A 454 24.57 10.66 4.89
N PHE A 455 23.34 10.16 4.81
CA PHE A 455 23.04 8.81 4.39
C PHE A 455 22.11 8.85 3.18
N GLY A 456 22.59 8.34 2.04
CA GLY A 456 21.93 8.48 0.76
C GLY A 456 21.57 9.93 0.44
N ALA A 457 20.31 10.13 0.05
CA ALA A 457 19.71 11.43 -0.27
C ALA A 457 18.95 12.07 0.91
N SER A 458 19.06 11.53 2.13
CA SER A 458 18.40 12.11 3.30
C SER A 458 18.91 13.53 3.59
N THR A 459 17.98 14.45 3.88
CA THR A 459 18.31 15.82 4.28
C THR A 459 18.80 15.91 5.73
N ARG A 460 18.66 14.85 6.52
CA ARG A 460 19.17 14.80 7.90
C ARG A 460 20.70 14.67 7.88
N ARG A 461 21.35 15.51 8.67
CA ARG A 461 22.79 15.55 8.86
C ARG A 461 23.14 15.29 10.33
N TYR A 462 24.10 14.41 10.57
CA TYR A 462 24.50 13.97 11.91
C TYR A 462 25.92 14.42 12.20
N THR A 463 26.12 15.23 13.25
CA THR A 463 27.43 15.80 13.59
C THR A 463 27.87 15.29 14.95
N LEU A 464 29.07 14.72 15.03
CA LEU A 464 29.63 14.26 16.30
C LEU A 464 29.91 15.46 17.22
N LEU A 465 29.20 15.52 18.34
CA LEU A 465 29.46 16.50 19.40
C LEU A 465 30.58 16.03 20.31
N GLY A 466 30.58 14.74 20.68
CA GLY A 466 31.59 14.16 21.53
C GLY A 466 31.40 12.65 21.77
N VAL A 467 32.43 12.06 22.36
CA VAL A 467 32.42 10.69 22.89
C VAL A 467 32.90 10.77 24.33
N ARG A 468 32.10 10.29 25.27
CA ARG A 468 32.42 10.31 26.72
C ARG A 468 32.40 8.90 27.31
N PRO A 469 33.14 8.63 28.40
CA PRO A 469 32.92 7.41 29.19
C PRO A 469 31.48 7.36 29.74
N ALA A 470 30.91 6.16 29.87
CA ALA A 470 29.64 5.94 30.54
C ALA A 470 29.79 6.10 32.08
N GLU A 471 28.78 6.64 32.74
CA GLU A 471 28.79 6.82 34.20
C GLU A 471 28.23 5.59 34.93
N ALA A 472 28.62 5.38 36.19
CA ALA A 472 28.18 4.22 36.97
C ALA A 472 26.66 4.30 37.25
N GLY A 473 25.86 3.52 36.51
CA GLY A 473 24.40 3.43 36.69
C GLY A 473 23.56 3.44 35.41
N GLU A 474 24.12 3.80 34.24
CA GLU A 474 23.40 3.89 32.94
C GLU A 474 23.00 2.51 32.34
N GLY A 475 22.83 1.43 33.14
CA GLY A 475 22.75 0.02 32.64
C GLY A 475 21.76 -0.98 33.27
N ALA A 476 20.83 -0.61 34.16
CA ALA A 476 19.89 -1.58 34.77
C ALA A 476 18.42 -1.26 34.44
N GLY A 477 17.79 -2.03 33.54
CA GLY A 477 16.37 -1.89 33.22
C GLY A 477 15.73 -3.14 32.58
N ALA A 478 14.79 -3.73 33.33
CA ALA A 478 13.75 -4.68 32.94
C ALA A 478 14.11 -6.17 32.66
N GLY A 479 14.21 -6.94 33.74
CA GLY A 479 14.09 -8.41 33.74
C GLY A 479 13.56 -8.90 35.09
N GLY A 480 12.24 -8.90 35.27
CA GLY A 480 11.58 -9.40 36.49
C GLY A 480 10.18 -9.89 36.18
N ALA A 481 10.06 -11.16 35.77
CA ALA A 481 8.78 -11.84 35.64
C ALA A 481 8.26 -12.24 37.04
N GLY A 482 7.17 -11.60 37.49
CA GLY A 482 6.44 -12.02 38.67
C GLY A 482 5.58 -13.24 38.37
N ALA A 483 5.86 -14.35 39.05
CA ALA A 483 4.96 -15.51 39.12
C ALA A 483 3.82 -15.17 40.10
N GLY A 484 2.60 -15.03 39.57
CA GLY A 484 1.38 -14.88 40.36
C GLY A 484 0.64 -16.21 40.45
N ALA A 485 0.75 -16.88 41.60
CA ALA A 485 -0.11 -17.98 42.00
C ALA A 485 -1.46 -17.44 42.51
N ALA A 486 -2.57 -18.04 42.07
CA ALA A 486 -3.92 -17.77 42.58
C ALA A 486 -4.14 -18.44 43.95
N PRO A 487 -4.89 -17.84 44.89
CA PRO A 487 -5.38 -18.55 46.06
C PRO A 487 -6.83 -19.01 45.91
N ALA A 488 -7.06 -20.23 46.43
CA ALA A 488 -8.28 -20.90 46.94
C ALA A 488 -9.66 -20.57 46.33
#